data_AF-T1C0Q4-F1
#
_entry.id   AF-T1C0Q4-F1
#
_cell.length_a   1.000
_cell.length_b   1.000
_cell.length_c   1.000
_cell.angle_alpha   90.00
_cell.angle_beta   90.00
_cell.angle_gamma   90.00
#
_symmetry.space_group_name_H-M   'P 1'
#
loop_
_entity.id
_entity.type
_entity.pdbx_description
1 polymer ?
#
loop_
_entity_poly.entity_id
_entity_poly.type
_entity_poly.pdbx_seq_one_letter_code
_entity_poly.pdbx_strand_id
1 'polypeptide(L)'
;MSPPPPSGTFTAGKLRRLRQRRRWSDRYYKRRELHLKERSDPLEGAPQGRGIVLEKVGVEAKQPNSAIRKCVKVQLIKNGRQVTAFAVGDGAINFIDEHDEVLVEG
;
A
#
# COMPACT_ATOMS: atom_id res chain seq x y z
N MET A 1 -7.33 -6.13 -33.51
CA MET A 1 -7.09 -7.43 -32.85
C MET A 1 -5.63 -7.81 -33.03
N SER A 2 -4.92 -8.18 -31.96
CA SER A 2 -3.54 -8.69 -32.08
C SER A 2 -3.54 -10.06 -32.76
N PRO A 3 -2.59 -10.35 -33.68
CA PRO A 3 -2.59 -11.61 -34.42
C PRO A 3 -2.45 -12.83 -33.51
N PRO A 4 -3.02 -13.99 -33.90
CA PRO A 4 -2.93 -15.22 -33.13
C PRO A 4 -1.47 -15.70 -33.00
N PRO A 5 -1.14 -16.45 -31.93
CA PRO A 5 0.19 -17.01 -31.76
C PRO A 5 0.55 -17.96 -32.92
N PRO A 6 1.82 -18.03 -33.34
CA PRO A 6 2.26 -18.96 -34.38
C PRO A 6 2.14 -20.43 -33.92
N SER A 7 1.72 -21.32 -34.82
CA SER A 7 1.44 -22.75 -34.54
C SER A 7 2.42 -23.74 -35.20
N GLY A 8 3.48 -23.25 -35.87
CA GLY A 8 4.45 -24.12 -36.56
C GLY A 8 5.41 -24.84 -35.61
N THR A 9 5.91 -26.01 -36.01
CA THR A 9 6.79 -26.90 -35.23
C THR A 9 8.12 -26.26 -34.79
N PHE A 10 8.68 -25.33 -35.58
CA PHE A 10 9.94 -24.62 -35.25
C PHE A 10 9.72 -23.21 -34.66
N THR A 11 8.56 -22.92 -34.05
CA THR A 11 8.20 -21.56 -33.59
C THR A 11 8.36 -21.31 -32.08
N ALA A 12 8.95 -22.26 -31.35
CA ALA A 12 9.09 -22.21 -29.89
C ALA A 12 9.73 -20.90 -29.37
N GLY A 13 10.78 -20.39 -30.02
CA GLY A 13 11.45 -19.14 -29.63
C GLY A 13 10.54 -17.91 -29.74
N LYS A 14 9.69 -17.86 -30.78
CA LYS A 14 8.72 -16.77 -30.99
C LYS A 14 7.59 -16.84 -29.96
N LEU A 15 7.10 -18.03 -29.63
CA LEU A 15 6.12 -18.25 -28.56
C LEU A 15 6.65 -17.81 -27.19
N ARG A 16 7.93 -18.10 -26.88
CA ARG A 16 8.57 -17.66 -25.62
C ARG A 16 8.62 -16.14 -25.50
N ARG A 17 9.06 -15.43 -26.55
CA ARG A 17 9.09 -13.96 -26.58
C ARG A 17 7.70 -13.34 -26.46
N LEU A 18 6.72 -13.93 -27.15
CA LEU A 18 5.32 -13.49 -27.08
C LEU A 18 4.76 -13.65 -25.66
N ARG A 19 5.02 -14.78 -25.00
CA ARG A 19 4.63 -15.01 -23.60
C ARG A 19 5.29 -14.02 -22.66
N GLN A 20 6.60 -13.77 -22.80
CA GLN A 20 7.31 -12.76 -21.99
C GLN A 20 6.70 -11.37 -22.15
N ARG A 21 6.43 -10.93 -23.40
CA ARG A 21 5.79 -9.63 -23.66
C ARG A 21 4.38 -9.55 -23.05
N ARG A 22 3.56 -10.60 -23.22
CA ARG A 22 2.22 -10.68 -22.61
C ARG A 22 2.27 -10.73 -21.08
N ARG A 23 3.34 -11.27 -20.50
CA ARG A 23 3.51 -11.30 -19.04
C ARG A 23 3.58 -9.89 -18.45
N TRP A 24 4.16 -8.93 -19.18
CA TRP A 24 4.24 -7.54 -18.74
C TRP A 24 2.90 -6.78 -18.73
N SER A 25 1.86 -7.26 -19.43
CA SER A 25 0.51 -6.69 -19.29
C SER A 25 -0.20 -7.14 -18.03
N ASP A 26 0.29 -8.20 -17.36
CA ASP A 26 -0.21 -8.61 -16.05
C ASP A 26 0.25 -7.60 -14.98
N ARG A 27 -0.72 -6.99 -14.31
CA ARG A 27 -0.50 -6.00 -13.25
C ARG A 27 0.33 -6.57 -12.09
N TYR A 28 0.05 -7.80 -11.66
CA TYR A 28 0.75 -8.42 -10.54
C TYR A 28 2.19 -8.75 -10.91
N TYR A 29 2.41 -9.27 -12.13
CA TYR A 29 3.75 -9.51 -12.63
C TYR A 29 4.57 -8.23 -12.68
N LYS A 30 4.01 -7.16 -13.29
CA LYS A 30 4.68 -5.86 -13.40
C LYS A 30 5.00 -5.27 -12.02
N ARG A 31 4.06 -5.32 -11.07
CA ARG A 31 4.24 -4.77 -9.72
C ARG A 31 5.35 -5.49 -8.95
N ARG A 32 5.41 -6.82 -9.06
CA ARG A 32 6.44 -7.64 -8.42
C ARG A 32 7.82 -7.44 -9.06
N GLU A 33 7.90 -7.52 -10.39
CA GLU A 33 9.18 -7.45 -11.10
C GLU A 33 9.87 -6.09 -10.95
N LEU A 34 9.08 -5.01 -10.85
CA LEU A 34 9.59 -3.65 -10.65
C LEU A 34 9.76 -3.26 -9.17
N HIS A 35 9.47 -4.16 -8.23
CA HIS A 35 9.50 -3.88 -6.78
C HIS A 35 8.78 -2.58 -6.42
N LEU A 36 7.60 -2.35 -7.00
CA LEU A 36 6.88 -1.08 -6.84
C LEU A 36 6.35 -0.93 -5.42
N LYS A 37 5.94 -2.04 -4.79
CA LYS A 37 5.39 -2.04 -3.43
C LYS A 37 6.47 -1.60 -2.44
N GLU A 38 7.65 -2.21 -2.50
CA GLU A 38 8.76 -1.94 -1.57
C GLU A 38 9.18 -0.46 -1.59
N ARG A 39 9.11 0.19 -2.76
CA ARG A 39 9.46 1.62 -2.90
C ARG A 39 8.39 2.57 -2.37
N SER A 40 7.12 2.22 -2.57
CA SER A 40 6.00 3.10 -2.20
C SER A 40 5.53 2.91 -0.75
N ASP A 41 5.73 1.72 -0.19
CA ASP A 41 5.21 1.34 1.12
C ASP A 41 5.90 2.14 2.24
N PRO A 42 5.15 2.88 3.08
CA PRO A 42 5.74 3.58 4.22
C PRO A 42 6.35 2.64 5.27
N LEU A 43 5.90 1.38 5.35
CA LEU A 43 6.46 0.37 6.27
C LEU A 43 7.62 -0.42 5.65
N GLU A 44 7.97 -0.16 4.39
CA GLU A 44 9.04 -0.84 3.66
C GLU A 44 8.88 -2.38 3.65
N GLY A 45 7.63 -2.86 3.55
CA GLY A 45 7.31 -4.28 3.52
C GLY A 45 7.21 -4.95 4.89
N ALA A 46 7.40 -4.23 6.00
CA ALA A 46 7.16 -4.75 7.34
C ALA A 46 5.64 -4.85 7.63
N PRO A 47 5.20 -5.85 8.41
CA PRO A 47 3.79 -5.99 8.79
C PRO A 47 3.34 -4.89 9.77
N GLN A 48 4.26 -4.39 10.60
CA GLN A 48 4.00 -3.38 11.62
C GLN A 48 5.17 -2.40 11.71
N GLY A 49 4.92 -1.19 12.22
CA GLY A 49 5.94 -0.16 12.44
C GLY A 49 5.67 0.66 13.70
N ARG A 50 6.75 1.08 14.37
CA ARG A 50 6.67 2.02 15.52
C ARG A 50 6.69 3.46 15.01
N GLY A 51 5.93 4.32 15.67
CA GLY A 51 5.85 5.73 15.33
C GLY A 51 5.50 6.61 16.51
N ILE A 52 5.72 7.91 16.35
CA ILE A 52 5.42 8.94 17.34
C ILE A 52 4.23 9.76 16.85
N VAL A 53 3.27 10.01 17.73
CA VAL A 53 2.09 10.81 17.41
C VAL A 53 2.47 12.28 17.28
N LEU A 54 2.02 12.92 16.19
CA LEU A 54 2.21 14.34 15.93
C LEU A 54 0.98 15.14 16.34
N GLU A 55 -0.20 14.78 15.83
CA GLU A 55 -1.45 15.49 16.09
C GLU A 55 -2.67 14.59 15.90
N LYS A 56 -3.77 14.95 16.57
CA LYS A 56 -5.09 14.31 16.42
C LYS A 56 -5.84 14.94 15.24
N VAL A 57 -6.39 14.13 14.35
CA VAL A 57 -7.08 14.59 13.12
C VAL A 57 -8.43 13.90 12.95
N GLY A 58 -9.46 14.65 12.56
CA GLY A 58 -10.74 14.09 12.12
C GLY A 58 -10.80 13.96 10.61
N VAL A 59 -11.07 12.76 10.08
CA VAL A 59 -11.30 12.53 8.65
C VAL A 59 -12.78 12.32 8.40
N GLU A 60 -13.39 13.17 7.57
CA GLU A 60 -14.79 13.01 7.17
C GLU A 60 -15.00 11.70 6.38
N ALA A 61 -16.07 10.99 6.71
CA ALA A 61 -16.49 9.81 5.97
C ALA A 61 -16.87 10.19 4.53
N LYS A 62 -16.59 9.29 3.59
CA LYS A 62 -17.07 9.46 2.22
C LYS A 62 -18.60 9.38 2.21
N GLN A 63 -19.21 10.25 1.41
CA GLN A 63 -20.65 10.23 1.12
C GLN A 63 -21.09 8.81 0.72
N PRO A 64 -22.25 8.31 1.18
CA PRO A 64 -23.40 9.02 1.77
C PRO A 64 -23.40 9.13 3.31
N ASN A 65 -22.32 8.75 3.98
CA ASN A 65 -22.29 8.74 5.46
C ASN A 65 -21.91 10.12 6.03
N SER A 66 -22.49 10.47 7.18
CA SER A 66 -22.17 11.69 7.94
C SER A 66 -21.48 11.32 9.26
N ALA A 67 -20.18 11.04 9.21
CA ALA A 67 -19.40 10.70 10.40
C ALA A 67 -17.97 11.23 10.29
N ILE A 68 -17.38 11.57 11.44
CA ILE A 68 -15.97 11.95 11.56
C ILE A 68 -15.19 10.76 12.11
N ARG A 69 -14.23 10.25 11.33
CA ARG A 69 -13.31 9.20 11.75
C ARG A 69 -12.16 9.83 12.52
N LYS A 70 -12.03 9.45 13.79
CA LYS A 70 -10.95 9.91 14.66
C LYS A 70 -9.65 9.21 14.27
N CYS A 71 -8.67 9.98 13.83
CA CYS A 71 -7.38 9.53 13.36
C CYS A 71 -6.25 10.27 14.08
N VAL A 72 -5.03 9.77 13.95
CA VAL A 72 -3.81 10.43 14.42
C VAL A 72 -2.80 10.49 13.29
N LYS A 73 -2.09 11.60 13.17
CA LYS A 73 -0.87 11.66 12.34
C LYS A 73 0.28 11.10 13.13
N VAL A 74 0.99 10.16 12.54
CA VAL A 74 2.10 9.44 13.15
C VAL A 74 3.33 9.59 12.27
N GLN A 75 4.47 9.90 12.88
CA GLN A 75 5.76 9.85 12.22
C GLN A 75 6.43 8.52 12.53
N LEU A 76 6.73 7.73 11.50
CA LEU A 76 7.42 6.45 11.67
C LEU A 76 8.87 6.69 12.09
N ILE A 77 9.31 6.01 13.16
CA ILE A 77 10.68 6.18 13.70
C ILE A 77 11.72 5.67 12.68
N LYS A 78 11.39 4.62 11.92
CA LYS A 78 12.31 3.95 11.00
C LYS A 78 12.79 4.86 9.86
N ASN A 79 11.90 5.63 9.25
CA ASN A 79 12.17 6.39 8.03
C ASN A 79 11.69 7.85 8.07
N GLY A 80 11.14 8.30 9.20
CA GLY A 80 10.65 9.67 9.38
C GLY A 80 9.43 10.03 8.54
N ARG A 81 8.84 9.07 7.79
CA ARG A 81 7.65 9.30 6.98
C ARG A 81 6.44 9.51 7.87
N GLN A 82 5.58 10.43 7.46
CA GLN A 82 4.32 10.71 8.14
C GLN A 82 3.20 9.90 7.52
N VAL A 83 2.41 9.23 8.36
CA VAL A 83 1.24 8.44 7.99
C VAL A 83 0.05 8.83 8.86
N THR A 84 -1.16 8.69 8.34
CA THR A 84 -2.38 8.89 9.12
C THR A 84 -2.94 7.54 9.52
N ALA A 85 -3.02 7.26 10.81
CA ALA A 85 -3.56 6.02 11.37
C ALA A 85 -4.95 6.26 11.96
N PHE A 86 -5.84 5.27 11.85
CA PHE A 86 -7.18 5.32 12.41
C PHE A 86 -7.19 4.78 13.85
N ALA A 87 -7.81 5.50 14.78
CA ALA A 87 -7.97 5.03 16.15
C ALA A 87 -9.25 4.18 16.23
N VAL A 88 -9.07 2.85 16.28
CA VAL A 88 -10.18 1.89 16.31
C VAL A 88 -10.79 1.81 17.71
N GLY A 89 -12.13 1.77 17.77
CA GLY A 89 -12.88 1.67 19.02
C GLY A 89 -13.54 2.99 19.43
N ASP A 90 -14.57 2.90 20.26
CA ASP A 90 -15.21 4.10 20.81
C ASP A 90 -14.36 4.70 21.93
N GLY A 91 -14.20 6.03 21.92
CA GLY A 91 -13.36 6.74 22.89
C GLY A 91 -11.85 6.47 22.80
N ALA A 92 -11.36 5.63 21.88
CA ALA A 92 -9.94 5.24 21.78
C ALA A 92 -8.98 6.44 21.67
N ILE A 93 -9.41 7.53 21.02
CA ILE A 93 -8.63 8.76 20.86
C ILE A 93 -8.28 9.45 22.19
N ASN A 94 -9.03 9.15 23.25
CA ASN A 94 -8.83 9.77 24.57
C ASN A 94 -7.61 9.18 25.29
N PHE A 95 -7.10 8.03 24.84
CA PHE A 95 -5.95 7.35 25.42
C PHE A 95 -4.63 7.61 24.67
N ILE A 96 -4.69 8.37 23.58
CA ILE A 96 -3.53 8.67 22.74
C ILE A 96 -3.27 10.14 22.88
N ASP A 97 -2.08 10.57 23.25
CA ASP A 97 -1.69 11.97 23.30
C ASP A 97 -0.57 12.31 22.30
N GLU A 98 -0.31 13.60 22.16
CA GLU A 98 0.78 14.07 21.30
C GLU A 98 2.12 13.62 21.87
N HIS A 99 3.04 13.23 20.99
CA HIS A 99 4.35 12.66 21.33
C HIS A 99 4.35 11.25 21.95
N ASP A 100 3.19 10.60 22.09
CA ASP A 100 3.14 9.21 22.48
C ASP A 100 3.73 8.29 21.42
N GLU A 101 4.32 7.19 21.88
CA GLU A 101 4.76 6.12 21.02
C GLU A 101 3.65 5.12 20.76
N VAL A 102 3.42 4.83 19.47
CA VAL A 102 2.36 3.92 19.02
C VAL A 102 2.90 2.87 18.05
N LEU A 103 2.22 1.72 18.03
CA LEU A 103 2.42 0.67 17.04
C LEU A 103 1.37 0.82 15.94
N VAL A 104 1.81 0.84 14.68
CA VAL A 104 0.97 1.01 13.49
C VAL A 104 1.03 -0.25 12.65
N GLU A 105 -0.14 -0.69 12.17
CA GLU A 105 -0.32 -1.78 11.21
C GLU A 105 -1.19 -1.32 10.04
N GLY A 106 -1.12 -2.04 8.91
CA GLY A 106 -1.75 -1.67 7.63
C GLY A 106 -2.70 -2.73 7.08
#